data_AF-A0A067NR61-F1
#
_entry.id   AF-A0A067NR61-F1
#
_cell.length_a   1.000
_cell.length_b   1.000
_cell.length_c   1.000
_cell.angle_alpha   90.00
_cell.angle_beta   90.00
_cell.angle_gamma   90.00
#
_symmetry.space_group_name_H-M   'P 1'
#
loop_
_entity.id
_entity.type
_entity.pdbx_description
1 polymer ?
#
loop_
_entity_poly.entity_id
_entity_poly.type
_entity_poly.pdbx_seq_one_letter_code
_entity_poly.pdbx_strand_id
1 'polypeptide(L)'
;MSATRDPNKECIVAAPTQSLRIIRPIFNDRYEVECILDTGSQIIAMRRDVFDNLGLLIDIDKFITMESANLSLNQTIGLAHNVKMSLGPVDLYVQAQIVNDAPYEVLLGRPFFCLTSAVTRDYPDGRQDLTIHDPNSSRRFLIPTFKRVHRSREPKEHF
;
A
#
# COMPACT_ATOMS: atom_id res chain seq x y z
N MET A 1 -27.73 9.31 -33.25
CA MET A 1 -28.46 10.23 -32.35
C MET A 1 -27.44 10.85 -31.41
N SER A 2 -27.13 12.13 -31.57
CA SER A 2 -26.22 12.86 -30.67
C SER A 2 -26.99 13.24 -29.42
N ALA A 3 -26.58 12.75 -28.25
CA ALA A 3 -27.16 13.19 -26.99
C ALA A 3 -26.68 14.62 -26.72
N THR A 4 -27.54 15.60 -27.02
CA THR A 4 -27.36 16.99 -26.63
C THR A 4 -27.26 17.06 -25.10
N ARG A 5 -26.11 17.50 -24.58
CA ARG A 5 -25.95 17.79 -23.15
C ARG A 5 -26.99 18.85 -22.77
N ASP A 6 -27.80 18.55 -21.76
CA ASP A 6 -28.72 19.51 -21.16
C ASP A 6 -27.91 20.71 -20.61
N PRO A 7 -28.09 21.93 -21.14
CA PRO A 7 -27.34 23.11 -20.73
C PRO A 7 -27.63 23.54 -19.29
N ASN A 8 -28.67 23.00 -18.64
CA ASN A 8 -29.03 23.28 -17.25
C ASN A 8 -28.58 22.19 -16.27
N LYS A 9 -27.89 21.15 -16.73
CA LYS A 9 -27.37 20.11 -15.85
C LYS A 9 -26.09 20.60 -15.17
N GLU A 10 -26.17 20.90 -13.88
CA GLU A 10 -24.99 21.22 -13.08
C GLU A 10 -23.94 20.11 -13.20
N CYS A 11 -22.72 20.51 -13.55
CA CYS A 11 -21.59 19.60 -13.65
C CYS A 11 -21.03 19.36 -12.25
N ILE A 12 -21.23 18.16 -11.72
CA ILE A 12 -20.53 17.72 -10.51
C ILE A 12 -19.09 17.41 -10.91
N VAL A 13 -18.13 18.20 -10.40
CA VAL A 13 -16.71 18.03 -10.66
C VAL A 13 -16.01 17.29 -9.52
N ALA A 14 -14.90 16.62 -9.83
CA ALA A 14 -14.07 15.96 -8.81
C ALA A 14 -13.42 16.99 -7.88
N ALA A 15 -13.14 16.59 -6.65
CA ALA A 15 -12.30 17.37 -5.75
C ALA A 15 -10.87 17.50 -6.32
N PRO A 16 -10.17 18.63 -6.11
CA PRO A 16 -8.81 18.84 -6.62
C PRO A 16 -7.80 17.84 -6.05
N THR A 17 -8.06 17.32 -4.84
CA THR A 17 -7.26 16.27 -4.19
C THR A 17 -8.16 15.42 -3.29
N GLN A 18 -7.80 14.15 -3.10
CA GLN A 18 -8.38 13.27 -2.08
C GLN A 18 -7.26 12.58 -1.30
N SER A 19 -7.47 12.36 -0.01
CA SER A 19 -6.48 11.68 0.83
C SER A 19 -6.31 10.22 0.41
N LEU A 20 -5.07 9.76 0.32
CA LEU A 20 -4.77 8.33 0.21
C LEU A 20 -5.35 7.56 1.39
N ARG A 21 -5.57 6.26 1.17
CA ARG A 21 -6.16 5.35 2.15
C ARG A 21 -5.15 4.33 2.59
N ILE A 22 -5.23 4.00 3.87
CA ILE A 22 -4.29 3.09 4.52
C ILE A 22 -5.00 1.99 5.30
N ILE A 23 -4.29 0.91 5.53
CA ILE A 23 -4.59 -0.11 6.55
C ILE A 23 -3.39 -0.24 7.50
N ARG A 24 -3.60 -0.87 8.66
CA ARG A 24 -2.58 -1.07 9.69
C ARG A 24 -2.47 -2.55 10.08
N PRO A 25 -1.88 -3.40 9.23
CA PRO A 25 -1.56 -4.77 9.61
C PRO A 25 -0.47 -4.86 10.68
N ILE A 26 -0.36 -6.02 11.30
CA ILE A 26 0.79 -6.40 12.12
C ILE A 26 1.78 -7.20 11.28
N PHE A 27 3.02 -6.73 11.21
CA PHE A 27 4.13 -7.42 10.58
C PHE A 27 4.94 -8.22 11.59
N ASN A 28 5.31 -9.44 11.19
CA ASN A 28 6.10 -10.38 11.99
C ASN A 28 5.59 -10.51 13.45
N ASP A 29 4.26 -10.55 13.61
CA ASP A 29 3.54 -10.66 14.89
C ASP A 29 3.82 -9.55 15.93
N ARG A 30 4.51 -8.47 15.55
CA ARG A 30 5.02 -7.48 16.51
C ARG A 30 4.76 -6.03 16.14
N TYR A 31 4.88 -5.65 14.87
CA TYR A 31 4.92 -4.25 14.49
C TYR A 31 3.66 -3.86 13.72
N GLU A 32 2.89 -2.91 14.24
CA GLU A 32 1.85 -2.25 13.46
C GLU A 32 2.50 -1.30 12.45
N VAL A 33 2.15 -1.46 11.16
CA VAL A 33 2.78 -0.70 10.07
C VAL A 33 1.71 -0.01 9.23
N GLU A 34 1.92 1.26 8.88
CA GLU A 34 1.07 2.00 7.95
C GLU A 34 1.29 1.53 6.51
N CYS A 35 0.26 0.91 5.93
CA CYS A 35 0.28 0.42 4.56
C CYS A 35 -0.63 1.27 3.66
N ILE A 36 -0.07 1.94 2.65
CA ILE A 36 -0.83 2.63 1.60
C ILE A 36 -1.41 1.61 0.63
N LEU A 37 -2.69 1.74 0.31
CA LEU A 37 -3.34 0.96 -0.74
C LEU A 37 -3.06 1.60 -2.10
N ASP A 38 -2.31 0.93 -2.97
CA ASP A 38 -1.95 1.46 -4.27
C ASP A 38 -1.99 0.39 -5.36
N THR A 39 -3.11 0.31 -6.07
CA THR A 39 -3.26 -0.61 -7.21
C THR A 39 -2.39 -0.24 -8.41
N GLY A 40 -1.82 0.98 -8.43
CA GLY A 40 -0.93 1.47 -9.48
C GLY A 40 0.51 0.95 -9.37
N SER A 41 0.92 0.43 -8.21
CA SER A 41 2.25 -0.14 -8.03
C SER A 41 2.30 -1.63 -8.40
N GLN A 42 3.32 -2.01 -9.16
CA GLN A 42 3.58 -3.41 -9.52
C GLN A 42 4.21 -4.23 -8.38
N ILE A 43 4.70 -3.57 -7.33
CA ILE A 43 5.44 -4.20 -6.22
C ILE A 43 4.82 -3.86 -4.88
N ILE A 44 5.06 -4.70 -3.89
CA ILE A 44 4.96 -4.28 -2.49
C ILE A 44 6.31 -3.67 -2.13
N ALA A 45 6.33 -2.40 -1.73
CA ALA A 45 7.54 -1.69 -1.35
C ALA A 45 7.53 -1.41 0.15
N MET A 46 8.62 -1.70 0.85
CA MET A 46 8.79 -1.47 2.28
C MET A 46 10.01 -0.59 2.53
N ARG A 47 9.85 0.45 3.34
CA ARG A 47 10.96 1.32 3.72
C ARG A 47 11.96 0.58 4.60
N ARG A 48 13.25 0.86 4.41
CA ARG A 48 14.36 0.20 5.09
C ARG A 48 14.23 0.17 6.61
N ASP A 49 13.85 1.28 7.24
CA ASP A 49 13.72 1.34 8.69
C ASP A 49 12.61 0.42 9.25
N VAL A 50 11.53 0.21 8.50
CA VAL A 50 10.50 -0.77 8.83
C VAL A 50 11.09 -2.17 8.77
N PHE A 51 11.79 -2.49 7.67
CA PHE A 51 12.46 -3.78 7.49
C PHE A 51 13.49 -4.07 8.59
N ASP A 52 14.33 -3.08 8.94
CA ASP A 52 15.36 -3.22 9.98
C ASP A 52 14.73 -3.60 11.34
N ASN A 53 13.55 -3.06 11.66
CA ASN A 53 12.82 -3.42 12.87
C ASN A 53 12.28 -4.86 12.85
N LEU A 54 12.01 -5.44 11.68
CA LEU A 54 11.49 -6.81 11.55
C LEU A 54 12.58 -7.87 11.80
N GLY A 55 13.86 -7.53 11.64
CA GLY A 55 14.98 -8.45 11.86
C GLY A 55 15.06 -9.61 10.86
N LEU A 56 14.60 -9.39 9.62
CA LEU A 56 14.54 -10.42 8.57
C LEU A 56 15.80 -10.39 7.69
N LEU A 57 16.00 -11.46 6.90
CA LEU A 57 17.02 -11.50 5.85
C LEU A 57 16.50 -10.87 4.55
N ILE A 58 17.41 -10.29 3.77
CA ILE A 58 17.14 -9.69 2.46
C ILE A 58 17.98 -10.39 1.39
N ASP A 59 17.35 -10.72 0.27
CA ASP A 59 18.02 -11.17 -0.95
C ASP A 59 18.46 -9.94 -1.76
N ILE A 60 19.74 -9.57 -1.63
CA ILE A 60 20.32 -8.39 -2.26
C ILE A 60 20.52 -8.54 -3.77
N ASP A 61 20.44 -9.76 -4.30
CA ASP A 61 20.57 -10.03 -5.74
C ASP A 61 19.23 -9.83 -6.47
N LYS A 62 18.12 -9.68 -5.73
CA LYS A 62 16.76 -9.47 -6.27
C LYS A 62 16.25 -8.05 -6.11
N PHE A 63 17.07 -7.08 -6.49
CA PHE A 63 16.64 -5.69 -6.59
C PHE A 63 15.85 -5.42 -7.88
N ILE A 64 15.11 -4.32 -7.88
CA ILE A 64 14.39 -3.79 -9.04
C ILE A 64 14.85 -2.35 -9.25
N THR A 65 15.14 -2.00 -10.49
CA THR A 65 15.33 -0.61 -10.89
C THR A 65 13.95 0.01 -11.17
N MET A 66 13.55 0.94 -10.32
CA MET A 66 12.32 1.71 -10.48
C MET A 66 12.60 2.93 -11.34
N GLU A 67 11.87 3.08 -12.44
CA GLU A 67 11.83 4.32 -13.21
C GLU A 67 10.69 5.18 -12.69
N SER A 68 11.04 6.34 -12.11
CA SER A 68 10.07 7.30 -11.62
C SER A 68 9.50 8.14 -12.77
N ALA A 69 8.36 8.80 -12.53
CA ALA A 69 7.71 9.70 -13.50
C ALA A 69 8.58 10.92 -13.89
N ASN A 70 9.61 11.24 -13.10
CA ASN A 70 10.61 12.26 -13.38
C ASN A 70 11.87 11.69 -14.06
N LEU A 71 11.82 10.46 -14.57
CA LEU A 71 12.93 9.74 -15.21
C LEU A 71 14.13 9.43 -14.29
N SER A 72 13.98 9.62 -12.97
CA SER A 72 15.01 9.17 -12.03
C SER A 72 14.94 7.65 -11.88
N LEU A 73 16.08 6.98 -12.01
CA LEU A 73 16.22 5.57 -11.69
C LEU A 73 16.56 5.41 -10.21
N ASN A 74 15.66 4.81 -9.45
CA ASN A 74 15.88 4.46 -8.05
C ASN A 74 15.88 2.94 -7.93
N GLN A 75 16.94 2.38 -7.36
CA GLN A 75 17.01 0.94 -7.11
C GLN A 75 16.49 0.59 -5.73
N THR A 76 15.77 -0.52 -5.63
CA THR A 76 15.49 -1.17 -4.35
C THR A 76 16.80 -1.79 -3.81
N ILE A 77 16.87 -2.02 -2.51
CA ILE A 77 18.02 -2.66 -1.85
C ILE A 77 18.05 -4.16 -2.14
N GLY A 78 16.87 -4.78 -2.27
CA GLY A 78 16.70 -6.21 -2.44
C GLY A 78 15.30 -6.66 -2.03
N LEU A 79 15.08 -7.97 -2.03
CA LEU A 79 13.80 -8.59 -1.76
C LEU A 79 13.76 -9.25 -0.39
N ALA A 80 12.84 -8.83 0.47
CA ALA A 80 12.48 -9.57 1.68
C ALA A 80 11.43 -10.64 1.33
N HIS A 81 11.81 -11.90 1.56
CA HIS A 81 11.00 -13.06 1.23
C HIS A 81 10.01 -13.40 2.34
N ASN A 82 8.78 -13.76 1.96
CA ASN A 82 7.77 -14.35 2.85
C ASN A 82 7.56 -13.55 4.14
N VAL A 83 7.41 -12.23 4.01
CA VAL A 83 7.18 -11.36 5.16
C VAL A 83 5.76 -11.60 5.66
N LYS A 84 5.63 -12.05 6.92
CA LYS A 84 4.32 -12.28 7.56
C LYS A 84 3.61 -10.95 7.81
N MET A 85 2.38 -10.85 7.35
CA MET A 85 1.48 -9.70 7.50
C MET A 85 0.12 -10.21 7.98
N SER A 86 -0.32 -9.75 9.14
CA SER A 86 -1.55 -10.17 9.80
C SER A 86 -2.60 -9.07 9.79
N LEU A 87 -3.81 -9.40 9.35
CA LEU A 87 -5.00 -8.55 9.33
C LEU A 87 -6.10 -9.19 10.17
N GLY A 88 -6.04 -8.97 11.49
CA GLY A 88 -6.90 -9.66 12.44
C GLY A 88 -6.67 -11.18 12.37
N PRO A 89 -7.68 -11.99 11.97
CA PRO A 89 -7.53 -13.45 11.87
C PRO A 89 -6.87 -13.93 10.57
N VAL A 90 -6.51 -13.03 9.65
CA VAL A 90 -5.96 -13.39 8.34
C VAL A 90 -4.45 -13.22 8.34
N ASP A 91 -3.72 -14.31 8.17
CA ASP A 91 -2.27 -14.30 7.99
C ASP A 91 -1.91 -14.43 6.51
N LEU A 92 -1.12 -13.46 6.02
CA LEU A 92 -0.61 -13.39 4.66
C LEU A 92 0.91 -13.41 4.68
N TYR A 93 1.51 -13.93 3.61
CA TYR A 93 2.95 -13.89 3.38
C TYR A 93 3.22 -13.12 2.09
N VAL A 94 3.83 -11.95 2.23
CA VAL A 94 4.07 -11.03 1.11
C VAL A 94 5.55 -11.00 0.72
N GLN A 95 5.82 -10.70 -0.55
CA GLN A 95 7.17 -10.46 -1.06
C GLN A 95 7.38 -8.94 -1.11
N ALA A 96 8.31 -8.40 -0.33
CA ALA A 96 8.47 -6.96 -0.16
C ALA A 96 9.83 -6.48 -0.69
N GLN A 97 9.81 -5.59 -1.66
CA GLN A 97 11.00 -4.89 -2.14
C GLN A 97 11.40 -3.80 -1.14
N ILE A 98 12.64 -3.82 -0.67
CA ILE A 98 13.11 -2.87 0.33
C ILE A 98 13.63 -1.61 -0.36
N VAL A 99 13.18 -0.43 0.06
CA VAL A 99 13.61 0.86 -0.48
C VAL A 99 14.31 1.69 0.60
N ASN A 100 15.40 2.39 0.23
CA ASN A 100 16.20 3.16 1.18
C ASN A 100 15.38 4.28 1.85
N ASP A 101 14.82 5.18 1.05
CA ASP A 101 14.00 6.28 1.55
C ASP A 101 12.70 6.37 0.77
N ALA A 102 11.58 6.43 1.49
CA ALA A 102 10.25 6.55 0.91
C ALA A 102 9.33 7.34 1.85
N PRO A 103 8.44 8.20 1.31
CA PRO A 103 7.54 9.00 2.13
C PRO A 103 6.44 8.17 2.81
N TYR A 104 6.48 6.83 2.71
CA TYR A 104 5.56 5.86 3.29
C TYR A 104 6.35 4.77 4.02
N GLU A 105 5.68 4.00 4.89
CA GLU A 105 6.27 2.83 5.54
C GLU A 105 6.19 1.61 4.61
N VAL A 106 4.97 1.26 4.18
CA VAL A 106 4.74 0.22 3.18
C VAL A 106 3.74 0.70 2.13
N LEU A 107 3.99 0.34 0.88
CA LEU A 107 3.08 0.51 -0.23
C LEU A 107 2.61 -0.88 -0.67
N LEU A 108 1.31 -1.16 -0.54
CA LEU A 108 0.69 -2.40 -0.97
C LEU A 108 0.30 -2.29 -2.44
N GLY A 109 1.15 -2.85 -3.30
CA GLY A 109 0.91 -2.93 -4.74
C GLY A 109 0.04 -4.09 -5.18
N ARG A 110 -0.04 -4.28 -6.50
CA ARG A 110 -0.73 -5.37 -7.18
C ARG A 110 -0.57 -6.75 -6.55
N PRO A 111 0.61 -7.19 -6.05
CA PRO A 111 0.74 -8.51 -5.43
C PRO A 111 -0.21 -8.73 -4.25
N PHE A 112 -0.43 -7.71 -3.40
CA PHE A 112 -1.36 -7.79 -2.29
C PHE A 112 -2.81 -7.94 -2.78
N PHE A 113 -3.22 -7.08 -3.73
CA PHE A 113 -4.58 -7.13 -4.28
C PHE A 113 -4.88 -8.45 -4.98
N CYS A 114 -3.92 -9.00 -5.74
CA CYS A 114 -4.06 -10.29 -6.41
C CYS A 114 -4.12 -11.44 -5.39
N LEU A 115 -3.20 -11.48 -4.42
CA LEU A 115 -3.14 -12.53 -3.39
C LEU A 115 -4.46 -12.65 -2.62
N THR A 116 -5.09 -11.51 -2.34
CA THR A 116 -6.30 -11.43 -1.52
C THR A 116 -7.59 -11.30 -2.33
N SER A 117 -7.52 -11.36 -3.68
CA SER A 117 -8.66 -11.06 -4.56
C SER A 117 -9.42 -9.80 -4.11
N ALA A 118 -8.68 -8.75 -3.75
CA ALA A 118 -9.22 -7.60 -3.07
C ALA A 118 -10.19 -6.81 -3.96
N VAL A 119 -11.24 -6.29 -3.34
CA VAL A 119 -12.22 -5.39 -3.96
C VAL A 119 -12.22 -4.09 -3.20
N THR A 120 -11.98 -2.98 -3.91
CA THR A 120 -12.12 -1.63 -3.36
C THR A 120 -13.44 -1.01 -3.80
N ARG A 121 -14.02 -0.19 -2.92
CA ARG A 121 -15.16 0.66 -3.25
C ARG A 121 -14.88 2.07 -2.76
N ASP A 122 -14.68 2.98 -3.70
CA ASP A 122 -14.44 4.39 -3.45
C ASP A 122 -15.74 5.19 -3.43
N TYR A 123 -15.82 6.17 -2.52
CA TYR A 123 -17.01 7.01 -2.32
C TYR A 123 -16.69 8.50 -2.58
N PRO A 124 -17.69 9.31 -2.98
CA PRO A 124 -17.49 10.74 -3.24
C PRO A 124 -16.94 11.56 -2.06
N ASP A 125 -17.15 11.08 -0.82
CA ASP A 125 -16.64 11.69 0.41
C ASP A 125 -15.17 11.33 0.72
N GLY A 126 -14.51 10.58 -0.18
CA GLY A 126 -13.12 10.13 -0.04
C GLY A 126 -12.94 8.93 0.91
N ARG A 127 -14.03 8.26 1.32
CA ARG A 127 -13.94 6.94 1.94
C ARG A 127 -13.61 5.88 0.88
N GLN A 128 -12.96 4.82 1.33
CA GLN A 128 -12.71 3.63 0.53
C GLN A 128 -12.93 2.41 1.42
N ASP A 129 -13.78 1.50 0.98
CA ASP A 129 -13.91 0.19 1.63
C ASP A 129 -12.96 -0.80 0.95
N LEU A 130 -12.31 -1.65 1.73
CA LEU A 130 -11.47 -2.73 1.25
C LEU A 130 -12.06 -4.06 1.70
N THR A 131 -12.47 -4.90 0.76
CA THR A 131 -12.82 -6.29 1.04
C THR A 131 -11.69 -7.20 0.57
N ILE A 132 -11.26 -8.13 1.42
CA ILE A 132 -10.26 -9.15 1.07
C ILE A 132 -10.85 -10.55 1.20
N HIS A 133 -10.32 -11.47 0.42
CA HIS A 133 -10.49 -12.91 0.57
C HIS A 133 -9.23 -13.47 1.24
N ASP A 134 -9.42 -14.28 2.28
CA ASP A 134 -8.32 -15.03 2.89
C ASP A 134 -7.97 -16.21 1.96
N PRO A 135 -6.77 -16.21 1.34
CA PRO A 135 -6.35 -17.28 0.45
C PRO A 135 -6.29 -18.65 1.15
N ASN A 136 -6.25 -18.70 2.48
CA ASN A 136 -6.10 -19.92 3.25
C ASN A 136 -7.42 -20.51 3.79
N SER A 137 -8.53 -19.74 3.84
CA SER A 137 -9.76 -20.20 4.50
C SER A 137 -11.07 -19.98 3.74
N SER A 138 -11.00 -19.51 2.49
CA SER A 138 -12.17 -19.16 1.66
C SER A 138 -13.10 -18.08 2.25
N ARG A 139 -12.72 -17.48 3.38
CA ARG A 139 -13.49 -16.44 4.06
C ARG A 139 -13.21 -15.08 3.45
N ARG A 140 -14.18 -14.17 3.57
CA ARG A 140 -14.04 -12.77 3.16
C ARG A 140 -14.17 -11.85 4.36
N PHE A 141 -13.39 -10.77 4.35
CA PHE A 141 -13.34 -9.80 5.42
C PHE A 141 -13.42 -8.38 4.85
N LEU A 142 -14.24 -7.55 5.48
CA LEU A 142 -14.23 -6.11 5.27
C LEU A 142 -13.16 -5.52 6.18
N ILE A 143 -12.14 -4.91 5.60
CA ILE A 143 -11.03 -4.28 6.30
C ILE A 143 -11.32 -2.76 6.39
N PRO A 144 -11.38 -2.19 7.59
CA PRO A 144 -11.48 -0.74 7.76
C PRO A 144 -10.26 -0.05 7.15
N THR A 145 -10.50 0.96 6.32
CA THR A 145 -9.42 1.85 5.86
C THR A 145 -9.47 3.16 6.60
N PHE A 146 -8.32 3.84 6.71
CA PHE A 146 -8.21 5.14 7.36
C PHE A 146 -7.69 6.18 6.38
N LYS A 147 -8.04 7.46 6.61
CA LYS A 147 -7.42 8.57 5.87
C LYS A 147 -5.94 8.59 6.24
N ARG A 148 -5.07 8.63 5.24
CA ARG A 148 -3.66 8.87 5.47
C ARG A 148 -3.47 10.32 5.89
N VAL A 149 -2.88 10.53 7.07
CA VAL A 149 -2.46 11.85 7.54
C VAL A 149 -0.95 11.90 7.40
N HIS A 150 -0.43 12.87 6.65
CA HIS A 150 1.01 13.03 6.51
C HIS A 150 1.59 13.36 7.89
N ARG A 151 2.36 12.44 8.48
CA ARG A 151 3.11 12.72 9.69
C ARG A 151 4.49 13.21 9.30
N SER A 152 4.85 14.40 9.77
CA SER A 152 6.23 14.87 9.74
C SER A 152 7.11 13.84 10.44
N ARG A 153 8.24 13.46 9.84
CA ARG A 153 9.23 12.62 10.51
C ARG A 153 9.86 13.45 11.64
N GLU A 154 9.94 12.90 12.85
CA GLU A 154 10.93 13.39 13.80
C GLU A 154 12.32 12.99 13.28
N PRO A 155 13.31 13.89 13.26
CA PRO A 155 14.69 13.52 12.94
C PRO A 155 15.14 12.41 13.88
N LYS A 156 15.65 11.30 13.35
CA LYS A 156 16.35 10.32 14.18
C LYS A 156 17.71 10.93 14.55
N GLU A 157 17.96 11.14 15.83
CA GLU A 157 19.30 11.43 16.36
C GLU A 157 20.25 10.33 15.88
N HIS A 158 21.30 10.71 15.15
CA HIS A 158 22.37 9.78 14.78
C HIS A 158 23.28 9.62 16.01
N PHE A 159 23.31 8.41 16.59
CA PHE A 159 24.34 8.01 17.55
C PHE A 159 25.48 7.27 16.85
#